data_AF-A0A1K1PU13-F1
#
_entry.id   AF-A0A1K1PU13-F1
#
_cell.length_a   1.000
_cell.length_b   1.000
_cell.length_c   1.000
_cell.angle_alpha   90.00
_cell.angle_beta   90.00
_cell.angle_gamma   90.00
#
_symmetry.space_group_name_H-M   'P 1'
#
loop_
_entity.id
_entity.type
_entity.pdbx_description
1 polymer ?
#
loop_
_entity_poly.entity_id
_entity_poly.type
_entity_poly.pdbx_seq_one_letter_code
_entity_poly.pdbx_strand_id
1 'polypeptide(L)'
;MNTKFEEAIYINNNIRKPYSVEEISEMRRNDLDQFLSVKGFLFCPECNLPHLAHNSCNNKTDYFSTYPKDEHDENCSCICQKADRKILVQVDQDISLSRIKNRLEDCLSLLINDKAVANNPFKVFRNEQLLKKAMPTKINYDSDYYIPRKRLTQYMDSDYADQFYIFYGKVKLKSILISDKYHPHIFRIYHFKENRLVCSLKFSDNVYNHLPDTVKAIKNCKDNNDNYVYSCNIAFYTKMTSYYKKDSRVVGNTFFEGVINNSAKIVFQDIVQVNRP
;
A
#
# COMPACT_ATOMS: atom_id res chain seq x y z
N MET A 1 -0.99 -4.21 -22.56
CA MET A 1 -0.53 -3.15 -21.64
C MET A 1 0.55 -3.76 -20.76
N ASN A 2 1.75 -3.19 -20.68
CA ASN A 2 2.75 -3.68 -19.72
C ASN A 2 2.45 -3.07 -18.36
N THR A 3 1.79 -3.84 -17.50
CA THR A 3 1.53 -3.48 -16.10
C THR A 3 2.89 -3.29 -15.41
N LYS A 4 3.03 -2.19 -14.65
CA LYS A 4 4.21 -1.92 -13.84
C LYS A 4 3.95 -2.35 -12.41
N PHE A 5 4.93 -3.00 -11.80
CA PHE A 5 4.83 -3.50 -10.43
C PHE A 5 5.93 -2.89 -9.56
N GLU A 6 5.58 -2.65 -8.30
CA GLU A 6 6.48 -2.13 -7.26
C GLU A 6 7.14 -3.25 -6.44
N GLU A 7 6.69 -4.49 -6.63
CA GLU A 7 7.21 -5.67 -5.95
C GLU A 7 7.08 -6.92 -6.80
N ALA A 8 7.86 -7.92 -6.45
CA ALA A 8 7.86 -9.25 -7.02
C ALA A 8 7.99 -10.28 -5.89
N ILE A 9 7.57 -11.50 -6.15
CA ILE A 9 7.88 -12.63 -5.28
C ILE A 9 9.03 -13.42 -5.88
N TYR A 10 10.10 -13.60 -5.09
CA TYR A 10 11.18 -14.52 -5.45
C TYR A 10 10.76 -15.94 -5.12
N ILE A 11 10.87 -16.84 -6.10
CA ILE A 11 10.56 -18.27 -5.95
C ILE A 11 11.70 -19.07 -6.55
N ASN A 12 12.46 -19.75 -5.70
CA ASN A 12 13.50 -20.69 -6.14
C ASN A 12 13.57 -21.86 -5.16
N ASN A 13 13.32 -23.07 -5.66
CA ASN A 13 13.14 -24.27 -4.83
C ASN A 13 12.10 -24.02 -3.72
N ASN A 14 12.49 -24.20 -2.46
CA ASN A 14 11.62 -24.00 -1.29
C ASN A 14 11.73 -22.59 -0.69
N ILE A 15 12.48 -21.69 -1.32
CA ILE A 15 12.64 -20.31 -0.85
C ILE A 15 11.59 -19.45 -1.54
N ARG A 16 10.75 -18.82 -0.73
CA ARG A 16 9.77 -17.83 -1.15
C ARG A 16 9.98 -16.55 -0.37
N LYS A 17 10.15 -15.42 -1.06
CA LYS A 17 10.46 -14.14 -0.41
C LYS A 17 10.01 -12.94 -1.24
N PRO A 18 9.26 -11.99 -0.65
CA PRO A 18 8.89 -10.76 -1.36
C PRO A 18 10.11 -9.84 -1.51
N TYR A 19 10.24 -9.25 -2.69
CA TYR A 19 11.23 -8.22 -3.00
C TYR A 19 10.53 -6.97 -3.53
N SER A 20 10.87 -5.82 -2.95
CA SER A 20 10.55 -4.53 -3.55
C SER A 20 11.49 -4.20 -4.71
N VAL A 21 11.06 -3.31 -5.61
CA VAL A 21 11.95 -2.76 -6.64
C VAL A 21 13.17 -2.12 -6.00
N GLU A 22 13.00 -1.38 -4.89
CA GLU A 22 14.11 -0.72 -4.20
C GLU A 22 15.20 -1.70 -3.77
N GLU A 23 14.81 -2.84 -3.20
CA GLU A 23 15.76 -3.88 -2.76
C GLU A 23 16.50 -4.50 -3.95
N ILE A 24 15.82 -4.75 -5.07
CA ILE A 24 16.46 -5.27 -6.28
C ILE A 24 17.37 -4.22 -6.92
N SER A 25 17.00 -2.94 -6.91
CA SER A 25 17.82 -1.84 -7.41
C SER A 25 19.04 -1.57 -6.52
N GLU A 26 18.93 -1.74 -5.20
CA GLU A 26 20.05 -1.70 -4.27
C GLU A 26 21.00 -2.89 -4.51
N MET A 27 20.46 -4.10 -4.62
CA MET A 27 21.22 -5.32 -4.94
C MET A 27 21.97 -5.17 -6.26
N ARG A 28 21.31 -4.73 -7.33
CA ARG A 28 21.95 -4.51 -8.64
C ARG A 28 23.12 -3.53 -8.59
N ARG A 29 23.07 -2.53 -7.72
CA ARG A 29 24.14 -1.51 -7.57
C ARG A 29 25.30 -2.00 -6.71
N ASN A 30 25.01 -2.76 -5.65
CA ASN A 30 25.98 -3.07 -4.61
C ASN A 30 26.51 -4.51 -4.67
N ASP A 31 25.75 -5.45 -5.24
CA ASP A 31 26.07 -6.87 -5.33
C ASP A 31 25.47 -7.48 -6.61
N LEU A 32 26.23 -7.36 -7.71
CA LEU A 32 25.78 -7.78 -9.03
C LEU A 32 25.57 -9.30 -9.10
N ASP A 33 26.40 -10.08 -8.40
CA ASP A 33 26.29 -11.54 -8.39
C ASP A 33 25.00 -11.99 -7.70
N GLN A 34 24.67 -11.37 -6.56
CA GLN A 34 23.39 -11.60 -5.90
C GLN A 34 22.23 -11.21 -6.80
N PHE A 35 22.29 -10.06 -7.49
CA PHE A 35 21.25 -9.64 -8.42
C PHE A 35 21.05 -10.65 -9.57
N LEU A 36 22.15 -11.13 -10.17
CA LEU A 36 22.10 -12.11 -11.25
C LEU A 36 21.50 -13.45 -10.80
N SER A 37 21.72 -13.83 -9.53
CA SER A 37 21.11 -15.04 -8.94
C SER A 37 19.59 -14.92 -8.71
N VAL A 38 19.07 -13.69 -8.54
CA VAL A 38 17.66 -13.44 -8.22
C VAL A 38 16.82 -13.10 -9.45
N LYS A 39 17.37 -12.37 -10.44
CA LYS A 39 16.60 -11.74 -11.52
C LYS A 39 15.73 -12.69 -12.36
N GLY A 40 16.09 -13.96 -12.47
CA GLY A 40 15.37 -14.97 -13.25
C GLY A 40 14.25 -15.69 -12.49
N PHE A 41 14.12 -15.42 -11.19
CA PHE A 41 13.22 -16.11 -10.27
C PHE A 41 12.21 -15.15 -9.63
N LEU A 42 11.96 -14.00 -10.27
CA LEU A 42 11.00 -13.00 -9.81
C LEU A 42 9.67 -13.21 -10.53
N PHE A 43 8.58 -13.30 -9.77
CA PHE A 43 7.24 -13.58 -10.27
C PHE A 43 6.22 -12.57 -9.79
N CYS A 44 5.03 -12.58 -10.40
CA CYS A 44 3.90 -11.79 -9.92
C CYS A 44 3.62 -12.07 -8.43
N PRO A 45 3.55 -11.04 -7.58
CA PRO A 45 3.32 -11.22 -6.13
C PRO A 45 1.91 -11.70 -5.78
N GLU A 46 0.97 -11.68 -6.74
CA GLU A 46 -0.41 -12.11 -6.51
C GLU A 46 -0.64 -13.56 -6.92
N CYS A 47 -0.25 -13.91 -8.15
CA CYS A 47 -0.56 -15.22 -8.73
C CYS A 47 0.67 -16.11 -8.93
N ASN A 48 1.88 -15.60 -8.66
CA ASN A 48 3.14 -16.34 -8.78
C ASN A 48 3.43 -16.91 -10.18
N LEU A 49 2.72 -16.49 -11.23
CA LEU A 49 2.81 -17.08 -12.57
C LEU A 49 3.77 -16.34 -13.52
N PRO A 50 3.48 -15.11 -13.99
CA PRO A 50 4.35 -14.52 -14.99
C PRO A 50 5.66 -14.11 -14.34
N HIS A 51 6.75 -14.36 -15.05
CA HIS A 51 8.05 -13.85 -14.66
C HIS A 51 8.03 -12.32 -14.76
N LEU A 52 8.77 -11.69 -13.86
CA LEU A 52 8.91 -10.25 -13.80
C LEU A 52 10.35 -9.86 -14.08
N ALA A 53 10.53 -8.98 -15.07
CA ALA A 53 11.81 -8.35 -15.38
C ALA A 53 11.96 -7.06 -14.56
N HIS A 54 13.14 -6.85 -13.97
CA HIS A 54 13.52 -5.55 -13.38
C HIS A 54 13.94 -4.58 -14.48
N ASN A 55 13.26 -3.44 -14.55
CA ASN A 55 13.56 -2.36 -15.48
C ASN A 55 14.18 -1.19 -14.71
N SER A 56 15.47 -0.95 -14.94
CA SER A 56 16.13 0.22 -14.39
C SER A 56 15.99 1.41 -15.34
N CYS A 57 15.61 2.56 -14.79
CA CYS A 57 15.34 3.77 -15.53
C CYS A 57 16.23 4.92 -15.04
N ASN A 58 16.89 5.63 -15.96
CA ASN A 58 17.77 6.75 -15.60
C ASN A 58 17.00 7.97 -15.05
N ASN A 59 15.78 8.21 -15.54
CA ASN A 59 15.00 9.42 -15.26
C ASN A 59 13.62 9.14 -14.64
N LYS A 60 13.34 7.89 -14.27
CA LYS A 60 12.05 7.45 -13.70
C LYS A 60 12.33 6.43 -12.63
N THR A 61 11.38 6.22 -11.73
CA THR A 61 11.44 5.13 -10.76
C THR A 61 11.58 3.80 -11.49
N ASP A 62 12.50 2.97 -11.02
CA ASP A 62 12.62 1.58 -11.46
C ASP A 62 11.28 0.85 -11.26
N TYR A 63 11.04 -0.21 -12.01
CA TYR A 63 9.81 -0.98 -11.89
C TYR A 63 10.01 -2.41 -12.39
N PHE A 64 9.14 -3.32 -11.95
CA PHE A 64 9.02 -4.62 -12.59
C PHE A 64 7.97 -4.61 -13.71
N SER A 65 8.15 -5.44 -14.72
CA SER A 65 7.14 -5.70 -15.75
C SER A 65 7.11 -7.18 -16.12
N THR A 66 5.97 -7.66 -16.59
CA THR A 66 5.85 -9.02 -17.12
C THR A 66 6.74 -9.23 -18.33
N TYR A 67 7.24 -10.45 -18.51
CA TYR A 67 7.84 -10.85 -19.78
C TYR A 67 6.78 -10.88 -20.89
N PRO A 68 7.17 -10.61 -22.15
CA PRO A 68 6.23 -10.74 -23.26
C PRO A 68 5.66 -12.16 -23.35
N LYS A 69 4.33 -12.27 -23.50
CA LYS A 69 3.57 -13.53 -23.59
C LYS A 69 3.40 -14.33 -22.30
N ASP A 70 4.04 -13.94 -21.20
CA ASP A 70 3.73 -14.52 -19.90
C ASP A 70 2.35 -14.02 -19.45
N GLU A 71 1.48 -14.96 -19.09
CA GLU A 71 0.10 -14.68 -18.72
C GLU A 71 -0.10 -14.80 -17.20
N HIS A 72 -1.04 -14.00 -16.70
CA HIS A 72 -1.49 -14.08 -15.32
C HIS A 72 -2.56 -15.16 -15.16
N ASP A 73 -2.71 -15.64 -13.93
CA ASP A 73 -3.83 -16.50 -13.55
C ASP A 73 -5.16 -15.74 -13.63
N GLU A 74 -6.26 -16.46 -13.86
CA GLU A 74 -7.62 -15.91 -13.91
C GLU A 74 -7.99 -15.12 -12.65
N ASN A 75 -7.43 -15.48 -11.49
CA ASN A 75 -7.69 -14.82 -10.21
C ASN A 75 -6.73 -13.67 -9.89
N CYS A 76 -5.78 -13.35 -10.77
CA CYS A 76 -4.89 -12.21 -10.59
C CYS A 76 -5.62 -10.89 -10.83
N SER A 77 -5.37 -9.84 -10.04
CA SER A 77 -5.99 -8.53 -10.29
C SER A 77 -5.32 -7.79 -11.47
N CYS A 78 -4.17 -8.27 -11.93
CA CYS A 78 -3.41 -7.64 -12.99
C CYS A 78 -3.99 -7.88 -14.40
N ILE A 79 -4.93 -8.82 -14.56
CA ILE A 79 -5.73 -8.96 -15.80
C ILE A 79 -6.91 -7.99 -15.85
N CYS A 80 -7.27 -7.41 -14.69
CA CYS A 80 -8.42 -6.54 -14.54
C CYS A 80 -8.13 -5.12 -15.04
N GLN A 81 -9.18 -4.37 -15.35
CA GLN A 81 -9.02 -2.94 -15.66
C GLN A 81 -8.76 -2.14 -14.38
N LYS A 82 -7.94 -1.09 -14.44
CA LYS A 82 -7.80 -0.16 -13.29
C LYS A 82 -9.16 0.45 -12.95
N ALA A 83 -9.57 0.36 -11.68
CA ALA A 83 -10.77 0.98 -11.19
C ALA A 83 -10.73 2.49 -11.42
N ASP A 84 -11.81 3.05 -11.97
CA ASP A 84 -11.94 4.49 -12.14
C ASP A 84 -12.33 5.19 -10.84
N ARG A 85 -12.33 6.52 -10.86
CA ARG A 85 -12.67 7.33 -9.69
C ARG A 85 -14.06 7.05 -9.14
N LYS A 86 -15.05 6.72 -9.98
CA LYS A 86 -16.43 6.46 -9.53
C LYS A 86 -16.49 5.16 -8.75
N ILE A 87 -15.85 4.11 -9.25
CA ILE A 87 -15.76 2.81 -8.59
C ILE A 87 -15.02 2.94 -7.26
N LEU A 88 -13.91 3.67 -7.22
CA LEU A 88 -13.14 3.86 -6.00
C LEU A 88 -13.90 4.65 -4.93
N VAL A 89 -14.69 5.66 -5.32
CA VAL A 89 -15.59 6.36 -4.41
C VAL A 89 -16.69 5.44 -3.89
N GLN A 90 -17.23 4.54 -4.71
CA GLN A 90 -18.21 3.53 -4.26
C GLN A 90 -17.60 2.57 -3.24
N VAL A 91 -16.35 2.14 -3.44
CA VAL A 91 -15.61 1.34 -2.45
C VAL A 91 -15.41 2.13 -1.15
N ASP A 92 -15.11 3.43 -1.23
CA ASP A 92 -14.95 4.29 -0.05
C ASP A 92 -16.24 4.49 0.75
N GLN A 93 -17.37 4.49 0.04
CA GLN A 93 -18.72 4.68 0.57
C GLN A 93 -19.43 3.37 0.93
N ASP A 94 -18.82 2.20 0.67
CA ASP A 94 -19.43 0.91 0.98
C ASP A 94 -19.74 0.83 2.48
N ILE A 95 -21.01 0.56 2.79
CA ILE A 95 -21.57 0.51 4.14
C ILE A 95 -21.00 -0.70 4.91
N SER A 96 -20.58 -1.75 4.19
CA SER A 96 -20.00 -2.94 4.81
C SER A 96 -18.54 -2.71 5.17
N LEU A 97 -18.32 -1.98 6.27
CA LEU A 97 -17.00 -1.66 6.83
C LEU A 97 -16.10 -2.89 7.03
N SER A 98 -16.67 -4.06 7.26
CA SER A 98 -15.94 -5.34 7.33
C SER A 98 -15.22 -5.68 6.03
N ARG A 99 -15.75 -5.28 4.86
CA ARG A 99 -15.18 -5.64 3.55
C ARG A 99 -13.88 -4.90 3.29
N ILE A 100 -13.85 -3.59 3.53
CA ILE A 100 -12.62 -2.82 3.33
C ILE A 100 -11.55 -3.26 4.34
N LYS A 101 -11.92 -3.51 5.59
CA LYS A 101 -10.99 -4.02 6.60
C LYS A 101 -10.39 -5.37 6.21
N ASN A 102 -11.23 -6.33 5.85
CA ASN A 102 -10.77 -7.66 5.42
C ASN A 102 -9.84 -7.56 4.20
N ARG A 103 -10.16 -6.70 3.22
CA ARG A 103 -9.29 -6.45 2.06
C ARG A 103 -7.92 -5.90 2.47
N LEU A 104 -7.86 -5.01 3.46
CA LEU A 104 -6.59 -4.48 3.98
C LEU A 104 -5.79 -5.55 4.72
N GLU A 105 -6.43 -6.41 5.51
CA GLU A 105 -5.80 -7.56 6.18
C GLU A 105 -5.25 -8.58 5.17
N ASP A 106 -6.03 -8.88 4.13
CA ASP A 106 -5.63 -9.75 3.01
C ASP A 106 -4.48 -9.12 2.20
N CYS A 107 -4.49 -7.80 2.00
CA CYS A 107 -3.39 -7.07 1.34
C CYS A 107 -2.06 -7.25 2.09
N LEU A 108 -2.07 -7.13 3.42
CA LEU A 108 -0.88 -7.38 4.23
C LEU A 108 -0.45 -8.85 4.15
N SER A 109 -1.41 -9.77 4.17
CA SER A 109 -1.15 -11.20 4.11
C SER A 109 -0.52 -11.60 2.78
N LEU A 110 -1.04 -11.08 1.66
CA LEU A 110 -0.58 -11.40 0.32
C LEU A 110 0.77 -10.75 0.00
N LEU A 111 0.95 -9.45 0.29
CA LEU A 111 2.10 -8.68 -0.19
C LEU A 111 3.27 -8.58 0.80
N ILE A 112 3.02 -8.79 2.09
CA ILE A 112 4.06 -8.69 3.13
C ILE A 112 4.38 -10.06 3.73
N ASN A 113 3.35 -10.81 4.12
CA ASN A 113 3.53 -12.09 4.82
C ASN A 113 3.63 -13.28 3.87
N ASP A 114 3.48 -13.03 2.57
CA ASP A 114 3.60 -14.05 1.54
C ASP A 114 2.63 -15.24 1.75
N LYS A 115 1.40 -14.96 2.19
CA LYS A 115 0.36 -15.98 2.40
C LYS A 115 -0.63 -15.97 1.25
N ALA A 116 -1.01 -17.16 0.79
CA ALA A 116 -2.13 -17.30 -0.12
C ALA A 116 -3.41 -16.81 0.57
N VAL A 117 -4.23 -16.08 -0.18
CA VAL A 117 -5.53 -15.55 0.27
C VAL A 117 -6.63 -16.19 -0.57
N ALA A 118 -7.80 -16.43 0.05
CA ALA A 118 -8.90 -17.12 -0.62
C ALA A 118 -9.50 -16.31 -1.78
N ASN A 119 -9.52 -14.97 -1.65
CA ASN A 119 -9.97 -14.05 -2.69
C ASN A 119 -8.91 -12.97 -2.90
N ASN A 120 -8.79 -12.49 -4.13
CA ASN A 120 -7.86 -11.41 -4.43
C ASN A 120 -8.37 -10.08 -3.83
N PRO A 121 -7.65 -9.47 -2.86
CA PRO A 121 -8.13 -8.28 -2.15
C PRO A 121 -8.24 -7.05 -3.03
N PHE A 122 -7.58 -7.04 -4.19
CA PHE A 122 -7.56 -5.92 -5.12
C PHE A 122 -8.70 -5.98 -6.13
N LYS A 123 -9.29 -7.14 -6.40
CA LYS A 123 -10.40 -7.28 -7.35
C LYS A 123 -11.71 -6.71 -6.79
N VAL A 124 -12.40 -5.92 -7.59
CA VAL A 124 -13.73 -5.35 -7.31
C VAL A 124 -14.64 -5.64 -8.49
N PHE A 125 -15.80 -6.21 -8.19
CA PHE A 125 -16.82 -6.49 -9.19
C PHE A 125 -17.81 -5.33 -9.24
N ARG A 126 -18.10 -4.83 -10.45
CA ARG A 126 -19.04 -3.73 -10.68
C ARG A 126 -20.44 -3.98 -10.07
N ASN A 127 -20.86 -5.24 -9.98
CA ASN A 127 -22.21 -5.64 -9.58
C ASN A 127 -22.42 -5.93 -8.09
N GLU A 128 -21.42 -5.69 -7.22
CA GLU A 128 -21.56 -5.96 -5.78
C GLU A 128 -22.59 -5.07 -5.04
N GLN A 129 -23.15 -4.03 -5.71
CA GLN A 129 -24.30 -3.28 -5.20
C GLN A 129 -25.66 -3.69 -5.81
N LEU A 130 -25.69 -4.47 -6.90
CA LEU A 130 -26.93 -4.85 -7.60
C LEU A 130 -27.52 -6.19 -7.14
N LEU A 131 -26.76 -7.02 -6.42
CA LEU A 131 -27.17 -8.36 -6.00
C LEU A 131 -28.25 -8.43 -4.90
N LYS A 132 -28.82 -7.31 -4.44
CA LYS A 132 -30.01 -7.31 -3.57
C LYS A 132 -31.33 -7.06 -4.32
N LYS A 133 -31.31 -6.72 -5.61
CA LYS A 133 -32.54 -6.48 -6.40
C LYS A 133 -32.37 -6.87 -7.88
N ALA A 134 -32.35 -8.15 -8.21
CA ALA A 134 -32.88 -8.67 -9.48
C ALA A 134 -32.74 -10.19 -9.57
N MET A 135 -33.79 -10.83 -10.10
CA MET A 135 -33.84 -12.23 -10.53
C MET A 135 -32.82 -12.55 -11.65
N PRO A 136 -32.56 -13.85 -11.94
CA PRO A 136 -31.42 -14.27 -12.72
C PRO A 136 -31.68 -14.09 -14.22
N THR A 137 -31.10 -13.05 -14.80
CA THR A 137 -30.98 -12.92 -16.26
C THR A 137 -29.52 -12.74 -16.62
N LYS A 138 -28.99 -13.75 -17.31
CA LYS A 138 -27.71 -13.82 -18.04
C LYS A 138 -26.58 -12.97 -17.44
N ILE A 139 -25.70 -13.66 -16.72
CA ILE A 139 -24.40 -13.16 -16.24
C ILE A 139 -23.58 -12.71 -17.46
N ASN A 140 -23.66 -11.44 -17.83
CA ASN A 140 -22.60 -10.79 -18.57
C ASN A 140 -21.48 -10.57 -17.55
N TYR A 141 -20.27 -11.05 -17.86
CA TYR A 141 -19.06 -10.73 -17.11
C TYR A 141 -18.77 -9.22 -17.27
N ASP A 142 -19.46 -8.39 -16.48
CA ASP A 142 -19.09 -6.99 -16.27
C ASP A 142 -17.65 -6.98 -15.76
N SER A 143 -16.76 -6.38 -16.53
CA SER A 143 -15.31 -6.31 -16.30
C SER A 143 -14.91 -6.19 -14.83
N ASP A 144 -14.11 -7.14 -14.35
CA ASP A 144 -13.41 -7.02 -13.07
C ASP A 144 -12.53 -5.77 -13.09
N TYR A 145 -12.60 -4.97 -12.02
CA TYR A 145 -11.71 -3.86 -11.79
C TYR A 145 -10.70 -4.19 -10.70
N TYR A 146 -9.52 -3.57 -10.72
CA TYR A 146 -8.59 -3.61 -9.60
C TYR A 146 -8.49 -2.26 -8.88
N ILE A 147 -8.46 -2.29 -7.54
CA ILE A 147 -8.13 -1.13 -6.71
C ILE A 147 -6.62 -0.89 -6.83
N PRO A 148 -6.19 0.31 -7.24
CA PRO A 148 -4.78 0.58 -7.37
C PRO A 148 -4.12 0.63 -5.99
N ARG A 149 -2.86 0.19 -5.93
CA ARG A 149 -2.09 0.09 -4.70
C ARG A 149 -0.76 0.83 -4.81
N LYS A 150 -0.25 1.28 -3.67
CA LYS A 150 1.03 1.99 -3.56
C LYS A 150 1.77 1.56 -2.32
N ARG A 151 2.99 1.06 -2.48
CA ARG A 151 3.83 0.69 -1.37
C ARG A 151 4.48 1.95 -0.76
N LEU A 152 4.40 2.06 0.56
CA LEU A 152 4.88 3.22 1.33
C LEU A 152 6.41 3.31 1.41
N THR A 153 7.13 2.26 0.99
CA THR A 153 8.58 2.31 0.85
C THR A 153 9.01 3.03 -0.42
N GLN A 154 8.14 3.12 -1.43
CA GLN A 154 8.47 3.80 -2.68
C GLN A 154 8.29 5.32 -2.59
N TYR A 155 8.86 6.05 -3.55
CA TYR A 155 8.54 7.46 -3.74
C TYR A 155 7.10 7.63 -4.24
N MET A 156 6.41 8.63 -3.70
CA MET A 156 5.12 9.10 -4.19
C MET A 156 5.34 10.40 -4.96
N ASP A 157 4.83 10.46 -6.18
CA ASP A 157 4.78 11.65 -7.03
C ASP A 157 3.36 12.23 -7.05
N SER A 158 3.17 13.31 -7.80
CA SER A 158 1.88 14.00 -7.92
C SER A 158 0.78 13.13 -8.52
N ASP A 159 1.10 12.05 -9.23
CA ASP A 159 0.10 11.20 -9.89
C ASP A 159 -0.69 10.36 -8.88
N TYR A 160 -0.16 10.20 -7.66
CA TYR A 160 -0.84 9.57 -6.52
C TYR A 160 -1.69 10.55 -5.72
N ALA A 161 -1.62 11.85 -6.02
CA ALA A 161 -2.46 12.84 -5.38
C ALA A 161 -3.89 12.75 -5.92
N ASP A 162 -4.83 13.13 -5.06
CA ASP A 162 -6.24 13.27 -5.36
C ASP A 162 -6.97 11.99 -5.85
N GLN A 163 -6.39 10.83 -5.60
CA GLN A 163 -6.96 9.53 -5.95
C GLN A 163 -6.93 8.58 -4.75
N PHE A 164 -7.85 7.61 -4.75
CA PHE A 164 -7.90 6.55 -3.75
C PHE A 164 -6.96 5.42 -4.13
N TYR A 165 -6.16 4.98 -3.16
CA TYR A 165 -5.26 3.84 -3.29
C TYR A 165 -5.32 3.01 -2.01
N ILE A 166 -5.01 1.72 -2.13
CA ILE A 166 -4.56 0.93 -0.99
C ILE A 166 -3.07 1.22 -0.81
N PHE A 167 -2.73 1.91 0.28
CA PHE A 167 -1.36 2.14 0.67
C PHE A 167 -0.94 1.07 1.66
N TYR A 168 0.26 0.51 1.50
CA TYR A 168 0.71 -0.57 2.36
C TYR A 168 2.24 -0.61 2.51
N GLY A 169 2.71 -1.34 3.52
CA GLY A 169 4.12 -1.68 3.65
C GLY A 169 4.60 -1.63 5.10
N LYS A 170 5.88 -2.00 5.29
CA LYS A 170 6.55 -1.86 6.57
C LYS A 170 7.06 -0.43 6.74
N VAL A 171 6.69 0.22 7.84
CA VAL A 171 6.97 1.64 8.09
C VAL A 171 7.47 1.90 9.50
N LYS A 172 8.00 3.10 9.71
CA LYS A 172 8.18 3.70 11.04
C LYS A 172 7.05 4.69 11.29
N LEU A 173 6.47 4.66 12.48
CA LEU A 173 5.28 5.39 12.86
C LEU A 173 5.59 6.28 14.08
N LYS A 174 5.16 7.54 14.01
CA LYS A 174 5.09 8.45 15.16
C LYS A 174 3.67 8.96 15.32
N SER A 175 3.15 8.90 16.54
CA SER A 175 1.87 9.52 16.89
C SER A 175 2.08 10.92 17.45
N ILE A 176 1.25 11.87 17.03
CA ILE A 176 1.31 13.27 17.45
C ILE A 176 -0.12 13.73 17.74
N LEU A 177 -0.29 14.44 18.85
CA LEU A 177 -1.52 15.12 19.18
C LEU A 177 -1.36 16.62 18.89
N ILE A 178 -2.26 17.20 18.12
CA ILE A 178 -2.26 18.62 17.79
C ILE A 178 -3.56 19.30 18.23
N SER A 179 -3.52 20.62 18.36
CA SER A 179 -4.69 21.45 18.67
C SER A 179 -5.56 21.70 17.42
N ASP A 180 -5.98 20.64 16.73
CA ASP A 180 -6.97 20.68 15.64
C ASP A 180 -8.32 20.17 16.17
N LYS A 181 -9.39 20.94 15.93
CA LYS A 181 -10.74 20.61 16.39
C LYS A 181 -11.33 19.38 15.70
N TYR A 182 -10.97 19.13 14.45
CA TYR A 182 -11.56 18.07 13.63
C TYR A 182 -10.68 16.83 13.62
N HIS A 183 -9.36 17.02 13.54
CA HIS A 183 -8.40 15.92 13.40
C HIS A 183 -7.19 16.07 14.35
N PRO A 184 -7.40 15.97 15.67
CA PRO A 184 -6.34 16.20 16.64
C PRO A 184 -5.24 15.13 16.59
N HIS A 185 -5.52 13.91 16.14
CA HIS A 185 -4.54 12.81 16.10
C HIS A 185 -3.88 12.72 14.72
N ILE A 186 -2.55 12.74 14.71
CA ILE A 186 -1.74 12.59 13.49
C ILE A 186 -0.77 11.43 13.63
N PHE A 187 -0.80 10.54 12.66
CA PHE A 187 0.26 9.55 12.45
C PHE A 187 1.20 10.02 11.35
N ARG A 188 2.46 10.30 11.71
CA ARG A 188 3.53 10.53 10.74
C ARG A 188 4.15 9.20 10.36
N ILE A 189 4.10 8.88 9.07
CA ILE A 189 4.59 7.64 8.50
C ILE A 189 5.92 7.92 7.82
N TYR A 190 6.95 7.20 8.26
CA TYR A 190 8.31 7.31 7.79
C TYR A 190 8.74 6.03 7.09
N HIS A 191 9.61 6.20 6.10
CA HIS A 191 10.27 5.09 5.44
C HIS A 191 11.06 4.26 6.47
N PHE A 192 10.93 2.93 6.41
CA PHE A 192 11.49 2.03 7.42
C PHE A 192 13.03 2.12 7.53
N LYS A 193 13.75 2.16 6.40
CA LYS A 193 15.22 2.28 6.37
C LYS A 193 15.69 3.74 6.44
N GLU A 194 15.35 4.53 5.42
CA GLU A 194 15.81 5.91 5.20
C GLU A 194 15.32 6.96 6.23
N ASN A 195 14.36 6.66 7.10
CA ASN A 195 13.77 7.62 8.04
C ASN A 195 13.19 8.91 7.40
N ARG A 196 12.99 8.96 6.07
CA ARG A 196 12.28 10.08 5.42
C ARG A 196 10.79 10.03 5.73
N LEU A 197 10.15 11.19 5.86
CA LEU A 197 8.70 11.26 5.96
C LEU A 197 8.07 10.87 4.61
N VAL A 198 7.14 9.93 4.63
CA VAL A 198 6.42 9.43 3.46
C VAL A 198 5.07 10.14 3.36
N CYS A 199 4.26 10.08 4.41
CA CYS A 199 2.98 10.78 4.49
C CYS A 199 2.55 11.01 5.95
N SER A 200 1.46 11.75 6.12
CA SER A 200 0.77 11.90 7.40
C SER A 200 -0.68 11.43 7.28
N LEU A 201 -1.19 10.75 8.30
CA LEU A 201 -2.59 10.37 8.42
C LEU A 201 -3.23 11.13 9.57
N LYS A 202 -4.41 11.70 9.30
CA LYS A 202 -5.21 12.48 10.25
C LYS A 202 -6.44 11.70 10.69
N PHE A 203 -6.75 11.78 11.98
CA PHE A 203 -7.90 11.12 12.59
C PHE A 203 -8.65 12.08 13.50
N SER A 204 -9.99 12.01 13.46
CA SER A 204 -10.82 12.58 14.52
C SER A 204 -10.76 11.70 15.79
N ASP A 205 -11.16 12.25 16.93
CA ASP A 205 -11.24 11.48 18.19
C ASP A 205 -12.12 10.24 18.03
N ASN A 206 -13.26 10.38 17.35
CA ASN A 206 -14.18 9.26 17.09
C ASN A 206 -13.48 8.12 16.35
N VAL A 207 -12.69 8.40 15.32
CA VAL A 207 -11.99 7.36 14.57
C VAL A 207 -10.85 6.76 15.41
N TYR A 208 -10.06 7.61 16.06
CA TYR A 208 -8.91 7.18 16.85
C TYR A 208 -9.31 6.24 18.00
N ASN A 209 -10.40 6.56 18.70
CA ASN A 209 -10.88 5.75 19.83
C ASN A 209 -11.31 4.33 19.43
N HIS A 210 -11.70 4.13 18.17
CA HIS A 210 -12.05 2.83 17.60
C HIS A 210 -10.86 2.09 16.96
N LEU A 211 -9.63 2.62 17.07
CA LEU A 211 -8.42 1.88 16.70
C LEU A 211 -8.10 0.81 17.77
N PRO A 212 -7.36 -0.25 17.41
CA PRO A 212 -6.93 -1.28 18.35
C PRO A 212 -6.17 -0.70 19.56
N ASP A 213 -6.33 -1.32 20.73
CA ASP A 213 -5.64 -0.86 21.95
C ASP A 213 -4.11 -0.86 21.80
N THR A 214 -3.56 -1.78 21.01
CA THR A 214 -2.13 -1.81 20.66
C THR A 214 -1.67 -0.55 19.92
N VAL A 215 -2.53 0.03 19.09
CA VAL A 215 -2.27 1.29 18.38
C VAL A 215 -2.43 2.47 19.34
N LYS A 216 -3.47 2.46 20.19
CA LYS A 216 -3.71 3.51 21.20
C LYS A 216 -2.64 3.54 22.30
N ALA A 217 -1.93 2.43 22.52
CA ALA A 217 -0.80 2.34 23.42
C ALA A 217 0.48 3.02 22.88
N ILE A 218 0.49 3.42 21.61
CA ILE A 218 1.58 4.21 21.01
C ILE A 218 1.64 5.56 21.71
N LYS A 219 2.79 5.87 22.30
CA LYS A 219 3.00 7.14 22.97
C LYS A 219 3.02 8.29 21.97
N ASN A 220 2.29 9.36 22.28
CA ASN A 220 2.31 10.59 21.51
C ASN A 220 3.66 11.32 21.71
N CYS A 221 4.25 11.77 20.62
CA CYS A 221 5.32 12.76 20.64
C CYS A 221 4.71 14.13 20.93
N LYS A 222 5.02 14.69 22.11
CA LYS A 222 4.66 16.04 22.52
C LYS A 222 5.62 17.07 21.94
N ASP A 223 6.91 16.70 21.81
CA ASP A 223 7.96 17.57 21.25
C ASP A 223 8.85 16.83 20.25
N ASN A 224 9.64 17.59 19.47
CA ASN A 224 10.61 17.04 18.50
C ASN A 224 11.69 16.14 19.15
N ASN A 225 11.84 16.19 20.48
CA ASN A 225 12.78 15.37 21.26
C ASN A 225 12.19 14.03 21.72
N ASP A 226 10.89 13.77 21.53
CA ASP A 226 10.32 12.49 21.90
C ASP A 226 10.75 11.38 20.92
N ASN A 227 11.40 10.36 21.49
CA ASN A 227 12.02 9.25 20.78
C ASN A 227 11.09 8.05 20.56
N TYR A 228 9.79 8.20 20.82
CA TYR A 228 8.82 7.11 20.61
C TYR A 228 8.60 6.90 19.11
N VAL A 229 9.31 5.91 18.56
CA VAL A 229 9.16 5.45 17.18
C VAL A 229 8.73 3.99 17.24
N TYR A 230 7.73 3.64 16.45
CA TYR A 230 7.24 2.27 16.36
C TYR A 230 7.44 1.77 14.94
N SER A 231 7.86 0.53 14.77
CA SER A 231 7.77 -0.15 13.47
C SER A 231 6.49 -0.95 13.40
N CYS A 232 5.84 -0.96 12.24
CA CYS A 232 4.69 -1.82 11.99
C CYS A 232 4.54 -2.12 10.50
N ASN A 233 3.78 -3.17 10.21
CA ASN A 233 3.17 -3.40 8.91
C ASN A 233 1.83 -2.66 8.91
N ILE A 234 1.60 -1.79 7.92
CA ILE A 234 0.39 -0.98 7.82
C ILE A 234 -0.25 -1.15 6.46
N ALA A 235 -1.58 -1.17 6.40
CA ALA A 235 -2.35 -0.99 5.18
C ALA A 235 -3.51 -0.04 5.44
N PHE A 236 -3.78 0.88 4.52
CA PHE A 236 -4.90 1.81 4.63
C PHE A 236 -5.46 2.20 3.27
N TYR A 237 -6.74 2.55 3.25
CA TYR A 237 -7.45 3.02 2.06
C TYR A 237 -7.92 4.45 2.28
N THR A 238 -7.34 5.39 1.52
CA THR A 238 -7.74 6.79 1.58
C THR A 238 -7.35 7.53 0.32
N LYS A 239 -7.93 8.71 0.14
CA LYS A 239 -7.51 9.69 -0.84
C LYS A 239 -6.37 10.52 -0.23
N MET A 240 -5.22 10.55 -0.90
CA MET A 240 -4.11 11.40 -0.49
C MET A 240 -4.22 12.78 -1.12
N THR A 241 -4.02 13.81 -0.32
CA THR A 241 -3.83 15.19 -0.79
C THR A 241 -2.34 15.49 -0.80
N SER A 242 -1.86 16.16 -1.84
CA SER A 242 -0.48 16.63 -1.90
C SER A 242 -0.42 18.14 -1.75
N TYR A 243 0.53 18.64 -0.98
CA TYR A 243 0.81 20.07 -0.94
C TYR A 243 2.32 20.32 -0.98
N TYR A 244 2.67 21.43 -1.61
CA TYR A 244 4.05 21.88 -1.72
C TYR A 244 4.37 22.80 -0.55
N LYS A 245 5.28 22.40 0.33
CA LYS A 245 5.77 23.28 1.39
C LYS A 245 7.07 23.93 0.92
N LYS A 246 7.02 25.23 0.59
CA LYS A 246 8.23 26.06 0.45
C LYS A 246 8.79 26.32 1.85
N ASP A 247 9.68 25.45 2.31
CA ASP A 247 10.49 25.77 3.49
C ASP A 247 11.79 26.44 3.01
N SER A 248 12.19 27.55 3.63
CA SER A 248 13.27 28.42 3.15
C SER A 248 14.68 27.83 3.29
N ARG A 249 14.79 26.58 3.78
CA ARG A 249 16.07 25.89 4.04
C ARG A 249 16.14 24.46 3.50
N VAL A 250 15.09 23.96 2.86
CA VAL A 250 15.06 22.61 2.28
C VAL A 250 14.32 22.68 0.95
N VAL A 251 14.94 22.14 -0.11
CA VAL A 251 14.33 21.97 -1.43
C VAL A 251 12.89 21.47 -1.26
N GLY A 252 11.92 22.18 -1.85
CA GLY A 252 10.52 21.97 -1.53
C GLY A 252 10.09 20.55 -1.82
N ASN A 253 9.79 19.81 -0.76
CA ASN A 253 9.30 18.45 -0.83
C ASN A 253 7.77 18.48 -0.96
N THR A 254 7.24 17.66 -1.86
CA THR A 254 5.80 17.38 -1.92
C THR A 254 5.44 16.54 -0.70
N PHE A 255 4.52 17.04 0.13
CA PHE A 255 4.02 16.32 1.30
C PHE A 255 2.68 15.70 0.98
N PHE A 256 2.48 14.44 1.40
CA PHE A 256 1.23 13.73 1.23
C PHE A 256 0.51 13.58 2.56
N GLU A 257 -0.78 13.91 2.56
CA GLU A 257 -1.63 13.83 3.74
C GLU A 257 -2.97 13.18 3.40
N GLY A 258 -3.36 12.20 4.22
CA GLY A 258 -4.63 11.50 4.12
C GLY A 258 -5.46 11.69 5.37
N VAL A 259 -6.79 11.73 5.21
CA VAL A 259 -7.73 11.71 6.33
C VAL A 259 -8.37 10.34 6.40
N ILE A 260 -8.31 9.71 7.57
CA ILE A 260 -8.99 8.45 7.83
C ILE A 260 -10.29 8.78 8.54
N ASN A 261 -11.40 8.65 7.82
CA ASN A 261 -12.74 8.97 8.33
C ASN A 261 -13.44 7.78 9.01
N ASN A 262 -12.83 6.58 8.97
CA ASN A 262 -13.36 5.37 9.57
C ASN A 262 -12.22 4.43 9.97
N SER A 263 -12.26 3.85 11.18
CA SER A 263 -11.18 2.99 11.69
C SER A 263 -11.04 1.67 10.90
N ALA A 264 -12.08 1.22 10.19
CA ALA A 264 -12.01 0.05 9.32
C ALA A 264 -11.14 0.26 8.06
N LYS A 265 -10.82 1.51 7.71
CA LYS A 265 -10.00 1.87 6.53
C LYS A 265 -8.50 1.85 6.82
N ILE A 266 -8.09 1.33 7.97
CA ILE A 266 -6.69 1.24 8.37
C ILE A 266 -6.47 -0.01 9.23
N VAL A 267 -5.39 -0.73 8.96
CA VAL A 267 -5.01 -1.95 9.64
C VAL A 267 -3.53 -1.90 9.97
N PHE A 268 -3.17 -2.44 11.13
CA PHE A 268 -1.81 -2.54 11.62
C PHE A 268 -1.50 -3.98 12.03
N GLN A 269 -0.29 -4.43 11.76
CA GLN A 269 0.26 -5.71 12.22
C GLN A 269 1.68 -5.48 12.78
N ASP A 270 2.10 -6.33 13.71
CA ASP A 270 3.47 -6.38 14.24
C ASP A 270 4.00 -5.02 14.78
N ILE A 271 3.17 -4.32 15.57
CA ILE A 271 3.57 -3.05 16.17
C ILE A 271 4.62 -3.30 17.25
N VAL A 272 5.83 -2.78 17.03
CA VAL A 272 6.95 -2.91 17.96
C VAL A 272 7.60 -1.55 18.16
N GLN A 273 7.84 -1.17 19.42
CA GLN A 273 8.63 0.03 19.70
C GLN A 273 10.08 -0.20 19.28
N VAL A 274 10.64 0.72 18.49
CA VAL A 274 12.03 0.64 18.04
C VAL A 274 12.83 1.79 18.64
N ASN A 275 14.00 1.47 19.17
CA ASN A 275 14.98 2.49 19.55
C ASN A 275 15.59 3.06 18.27
N ARG A 276 15.91 4.37 18.26
CA ARG A 276 16.77 4.92 17.21
C ARG A 276 18.18 4.29 17.33
N PRO A 277 18.89 4.04 16.21
CA PRO A 277 20.34 3.94 16.26
C PRO A 277 20.95 5.25 16.75
#